data_AF-A0A9X1SJR5-F1
#
_entry.id   AF-A0A9X1SJR5-F1
#
_cell.length_a   1.000
_cell.length_b   1.000
_cell.length_c   1.000
_cell.angle_alpha   90.00
_cell.angle_beta   90.00
_cell.angle_gamma   90.00
#
_symmetry.space_group_name_H-M   'P 1'
#
loop_
_entity.id
_entity.type
_entity.pdbx_description
1 polymer ?
#
loop_
_entity_poly.entity_id
_entity_poly.type
_entity_poly.pdbx_seq_one_letter_code
_entity_poly.pdbx_strand_id
1 'polypeptide(L)'
;MKKVIITTTLFTILMTSYNAFAISEAYRKQLDASGCTQVSEASGACNFHHSKSQNQSEANKNSGTALSGPAVETARELDKKISGKYLGQAVDAMTADGWSRSNQEGTRWKKAGFVAAFKQSNDGKITGVTVK
;
A
#
# COMPACT_ATOMS: atom_id res chain seq x y z
N MET A 1 -45.63 -3.05 -39.60
CA MET A 1 -44.93 -1.83 -39.15
C MET A 1 -45.90 -0.99 -38.34
N LYS A 2 -45.74 -0.91 -37.02
CA LYS A 2 -46.48 -0.01 -36.13
C LYS A 2 -45.45 0.72 -35.27
N LYS A 3 -45.34 2.02 -35.51
CA LYS A 3 -44.53 2.99 -34.76
C LYS A 3 -45.43 3.60 -33.69
N VAL A 4 -45.06 3.57 -32.41
CA VAL A 4 -45.52 4.50 -31.36
C VAL A 4 -44.47 4.49 -30.22
N ILE A 5 -43.55 5.47 -30.18
CA ILE A 5 -43.43 6.60 -29.22
C ILE A 5 -42.89 6.16 -27.84
N ILE A 6 -41.57 6.24 -27.64
CA ILE A 6 -40.83 7.27 -26.86
C ILE A 6 -41.34 7.39 -25.42
N THR A 7 -40.75 6.59 -24.52
CA THR A 7 -40.85 6.74 -23.07
C THR A 7 -39.69 7.62 -22.58
N THR A 8 -40.04 8.84 -22.18
CA THR A 8 -39.20 9.81 -21.50
C THR A 8 -38.83 9.29 -20.11
N THR A 9 -37.65 8.67 -19.97
CA THR A 9 -37.09 8.33 -18.66
C THR A 9 -36.54 9.58 -17.99
N LEU A 10 -37.27 10.00 -16.95
CA LEU A 10 -37.00 11.11 -16.04
C LEU A 10 -35.60 10.97 -15.42
N PHE A 11 -34.71 11.91 -15.72
CA PHE A 11 -33.38 12.00 -15.10
C PHE A 11 -33.53 12.60 -13.70
N THR A 12 -33.78 11.76 -12.70
CA THR A 12 -33.74 12.17 -11.28
C THR A 12 -32.28 12.39 -10.88
N ILE A 13 -31.83 13.64 -10.94
CA ILE A 13 -30.61 14.10 -10.30
C ILE A 13 -30.82 13.94 -8.79
N LEU A 14 -30.26 12.87 -8.23
CA LEU A 14 -30.09 12.70 -6.79
C LEU A 14 -29.18 13.84 -6.31
N MET A 15 -29.78 14.89 -5.76
CA MET A 15 -29.11 15.87 -4.92
C MET A 15 -28.54 15.12 -3.71
N THR A 16 -27.26 14.77 -3.77
CA THR A 16 -26.53 14.27 -2.62
C THR A 16 -26.40 15.41 -1.62
N SER A 17 -27.30 15.43 -0.63
CA SER A 17 -27.18 16.25 0.55
C SER A 17 -25.88 15.86 1.27
N TYR A 18 -24.80 16.60 1.02
CA TYR A 18 -23.67 16.60 1.93
C TYR A 18 -24.18 17.20 3.24
N ASN A 19 -24.52 16.33 4.18
CA ASN A 19 -24.68 16.73 5.57
C ASN A 19 -23.37 17.40 5.97
N ALA A 20 -23.35 18.73 6.04
CA ALA A 20 -22.36 19.45 6.81
C ALA A 20 -22.65 19.09 8.27
N PHE A 21 -22.15 17.94 8.72
CA PHE A 21 -22.27 17.50 10.09
C PHE A 21 -21.82 18.66 10.97
N ALA A 22 -22.74 19.13 11.83
CA ALA A 22 -22.45 20.16 12.82
C ALA A 22 -21.49 19.56 13.84
N ILE A 23 -20.21 19.58 13.50
CA ILE A 23 -19.14 19.07 14.34
C ILE A 23 -18.97 20.05 15.48
N SER A 24 -18.91 19.53 16.71
CA SER A 24 -18.68 20.35 17.88
C SER A 24 -17.36 21.10 17.77
N GLU A 25 -17.31 22.33 18.29
CA GLU A 25 -16.07 23.10 18.33
C GLU A 25 -14.96 22.33 19.07
N ALA A 26 -15.34 21.57 20.11
CA ALA A 26 -14.44 20.69 20.85
C ALA A 26 -13.82 19.61 19.96
N TYR A 27 -14.61 18.94 19.12
CA TYR A 27 -14.10 17.91 18.22
C TYR A 27 -13.23 18.51 17.10
N ARG A 28 -13.52 19.73 16.62
CA ARG A 28 -12.61 20.44 15.71
C ARG A 28 -11.25 20.71 16.35
N LYS A 29 -11.23 21.15 17.60
CA LYS A 29 -9.98 21.36 18.35
C LYS A 29 -9.20 20.06 18.55
N GLN A 30 -9.90 18.95 18.79
CA GLN A 30 -9.27 17.62 18.92
C GLN A 30 -8.60 17.19 17.62
N LEU A 31 -9.29 17.33 16.48
CA LEU A 31 -8.73 17.02 15.17
C LEU A 31 -7.51 17.88 14.83
N ASP A 32 -7.54 19.18 15.13
CA ASP A 32 -6.41 20.09 14.90
C ASP A 32 -5.20 19.73 15.78
N ALA A 33 -5.43 19.45 17.07
CA ALA A 33 -4.39 19.04 18.01
C ALA A 33 -3.76 17.68 17.64
N SER A 34 -4.56 16.74 17.13
CA SER A 34 -4.09 15.43 16.66
C SER A 34 -3.49 15.47 15.26
N GLY A 35 -3.70 16.56 14.51
CA GLY A 35 -3.34 16.68 13.10
C GLY A 35 -4.18 15.83 12.15
N CYS A 36 -5.33 15.34 12.60
CA CYS A 36 -6.25 14.53 11.81
C CYS A 36 -7.27 15.40 11.06
N THR A 37 -7.73 14.90 9.92
CA THR A 37 -8.97 15.34 9.30
C THR A 37 -10.09 14.38 9.65
N GLN A 38 -11.35 14.80 9.51
CA GLN A 38 -12.50 13.90 9.67
C GLN A 38 -12.42 12.68 8.75
N VAL A 39 -11.94 12.86 7.52
CA VAL A 39 -11.83 11.77 6.54
C VAL A 39 -10.77 10.77 6.97
N SER A 40 -9.60 11.26 7.42
CA SER A 40 -8.54 10.38 7.91
C SER A 40 -8.89 9.67 9.21
N GLU A 41 -9.70 10.29 10.06
CA GLU A 41 -10.19 9.66 11.29
C GLU A 41 -11.24 8.59 10.98
N ALA A 42 -12.26 8.93 10.18
CA ALA A 42 -13.32 8.00 9.78
C ALA A 42 -12.80 6.79 8.97
N SER A 43 -11.69 6.94 8.24
CA SER A 43 -11.03 5.84 7.53
C SER A 43 -10.08 5.02 8.40
N GLY A 44 -9.89 5.38 9.67
CA GLY A 44 -8.94 4.74 10.58
C GLY A 44 -7.47 5.02 10.26
N ALA A 45 -7.19 5.93 9.34
CA ALA A 45 -5.84 6.32 8.92
C ALA A 45 -5.16 7.27 9.91
N CYS A 46 -5.91 7.92 10.79
CA CYS A 46 -5.43 8.85 11.79
C CYS A 46 -6.24 8.71 13.07
N ASN A 47 -5.59 8.61 14.23
CA ASN A 47 -6.27 8.47 15.51
C ASN A 47 -6.31 9.81 16.24
N PHE A 48 -7.49 10.37 16.49
CA PHE A 48 -7.63 11.67 17.15
C PHE A 48 -7.21 11.65 18.63
N HIS A 49 -7.07 10.47 19.25
CA HIS A 49 -6.49 10.32 20.59
C HIS A 49 -4.96 10.34 20.60
N HIS A 50 -4.32 10.26 19.43
CA HIS A 50 -2.86 10.32 19.31
C HIS A 50 -2.39 11.76 19.11
N SER A 51 -1.18 12.05 19.59
CA SER A 51 -0.52 13.32 19.27
C SER A 51 -0.17 13.40 17.78
N LYS A 52 0.00 14.63 17.27
CA LYS A 52 0.41 14.87 15.88
C LYS A 52 1.66 14.09 15.47
N SER A 53 2.66 13.98 16.36
CA SER A 53 3.90 13.23 16.07
C SER A 53 3.67 11.72 16.01
N GLN A 54 2.77 11.19 16.84
CA GLN A 54 2.39 9.77 16.80
C GLN A 54 1.60 9.46 15.53
N ASN A 55 0.61 10.28 15.17
CA ASN A 55 -0.12 10.14 13.91
C ASN A 55 0.80 10.27 12.68
N GLN A 56 1.77 11.19 12.71
CA GLN A 56 2.79 11.30 11.67
C GLN A 56 3.67 10.04 11.60
N SER A 57 4.02 9.46 12.75
CA SER A 57 4.83 8.25 12.82
C SER A 57 4.07 7.01 12.34
N GLU A 58 2.78 6.92 12.65
CA GLU A 58 1.89 5.86 12.18
C GLU A 58 1.57 6.01 10.70
N ALA A 59 1.37 7.22 10.21
CA ALA A 59 1.29 7.50 8.79
C ALA A 59 2.56 7.06 8.06
N ASN A 60 3.75 7.22 8.65
CA ASN A 60 5.01 6.73 8.07
C ASN A 60 5.18 5.19 8.20
N LYS A 61 4.51 4.55 9.15
CA LYS A 61 4.47 3.08 9.26
C LYS A 61 3.46 2.45 8.28
N ASN A 62 2.32 3.11 8.06
CA ASN A 62 1.25 2.65 7.17
C ASN A 62 1.42 3.10 5.71
N SER A 63 2.19 4.16 5.46
CA SER A 63 2.72 4.47 4.14
C SER A 63 3.96 3.59 3.96
N GLY A 64 3.96 2.66 3.01
CA GLY A 64 5.12 1.82 2.65
C GLY A 64 6.34 2.57 2.07
N THR A 65 6.57 3.80 2.50
CA THR A 65 7.52 4.80 2.03
C THR A 65 7.58 5.85 3.15
N ALA A 66 8.55 5.84 4.06
CA ALA A 66 9.91 6.27 3.75
C ALA A 66 10.96 5.69 4.73
N LEU A 67 11.41 4.47 4.46
CA LEU A 67 12.82 4.14 4.66
C LEU A 67 13.50 4.33 3.31
N SER A 68 14.16 5.46 3.07
CA SER A 68 15.01 5.65 1.90
C SER A 68 16.42 5.25 2.28
N GLY A 69 16.81 4.04 1.90
CA GLY A 69 18.17 3.53 2.05
C GLY A 69 18.46 2.54 0.93
N PRO A 70 19.73 2.26 0.62
CA PRO A 70 20.12 1.37 -0.48
C PRO A 70 19.44 0.00 -0.46
N ALA A 71 19.26 -0.57 0.74
CA ALA A 71 18.56 -1.84 0.92
C ALA A 71 17.07 -1.77 0.54
N VAL A 72 16.39 -0.67 0.87
CA VAL A 72 14.95 -0.52 0.59
C VAL A 72 14.70 -0.30 -0.89
N GLU A 73 15.55 0.49 -1.55
CA GLU A 73 15.44 0.68 -2.99
C GLU A 73 15.68 -0.64 -3.74
N THR A 74 16.73 -1.37 -3.33
CA THR A 74 17.01 -2.72 -3.86
C THR A 74 15.83 -3.65 -3.64
N ALA A 75 15.19 -3.62 -2.46
CA ALA A 75 14.00 -4.42 -2.18
C ALA A 75 12.82 -4.06 -3.10
N ARG A 76 12.55 -2.76 -3.34
CA ARG A 76 11.48 -2.31 -4.23
C ARG A 76 11.72 -2.71 -5.69
N GLU A 77 12.96 -2.58 -6.15
CA GLU A 77 13.34 -2.99 -7.51
C GLU A 77 13.15 -4.50 -7.68
N LEU A 78 13.62 -5.30 -6.73
CA LEU A 78 13.42 -6.75 -6.73
C LEU A 78 11.94 -7.11 -6.68
N ASP A 79 11.16 -6.50 -5.78
CA ASP A 79 9.71 -6.73 -5.69
C ASP A 79 9.01 -6.49 -7.02
N LYS A 80 9.31 -5.36 -7.67
CA LYS A 80 8.74 -5.04 -8.98
C LYS A 80 9.08 -6.10 -10.03
N LYS A 81 10.28 -6.67 -9.97
CA LYS A 81 10.75 -7.66 -10.95
C LYS A 81 10.17 -9.05 -10.70
N ILE A 82 10.08 -9.48 -9.44
CA ILE A 82 9.82 -10.90 -9.12
C ILE A 82 8.50 -11.17 -8.40
N SER A 83 7.81 -10.15 -7.89
CA SER A 83 6.50 -10.35 -7.26
C SER A 83 5.49 -10.94 -8.25
N GLY A 84 4.70 -11.90 -7.77
CA GLY A 84 3.74 -12.68 -8.56
C GLY A 84 4.34 -13.82 -9.39
N LYS A 85 5.68 -13.92 -9.48
CA LYS A 85 6.35 -15.04 -10.17
C LYS A 85 6.42 -16.27 -9.27
N TYR A 86 6.48 -17.45 -9.89
CA TYR A 86 6.85 -18.67 -9.19
C TYR A 86 8.36 -18.71 -8.89
N LEU A 87 8.76 -19.48 -7.89
CA LEU A 87 10.15 -19.55 -7.42
C LEU A 87 11.17 -19.79 -8.54
N GLY A 88 10.90 -20.70 -9.49
CA GLY A 88 11.80 -20.96 -10.62
C GLY A 88 12.04 -19.72 -11.50
N GLN A 89 10.99 -18.97 -11.81
CA GLN A 89 11.10 -17.75 -12.60
C GLN A 89 11.80 -16.61 -11.82
N ALA A 90 11.59 -16.55 -10.50
CA ALA A 90 12.28 -15.61 -9.63
C ALA A 90 13.78 -15.94 -9.53
N VAL A 91 14.13 -17.22 -9.44
CA VAL A 91 15.52 -17.72 -9.49
C VAL A 91 16.23 -17.30 -10.77
N ASP A 92 15.59 -17.47 -11.92
CA ASP A 92 16.18 -17.12 -13.21
C ASP A 92 16.42 -15.60 -13.28
N ALA A 93 15.45 -14.82 -12.81
CA ALA A 93 15.55 -13.38 -12.73
C ALA A 93 16.70 -12.89 -11.82
N MET A 94 16.92 -13.55 -10.67
CA MET A 94 18.02 -13.22 -9.77
C MET A 94 19.38 -13.59 -10.35
N THR A 95 19.47 -14.77 -10.96
CA THR A 95 20.71 -15.24 -11.60
C THR A 95 21.10 -14.32 -12.76
N ALA A 96 20.14 -13.92 -13.59
CA ALA A 96 20.36 -12.96 -14.68
C ALA A 96 20.82 -11.58 -14.18
N ASP A 97 20.40 -11.17 -12.98
CA ASP A 97 20.82 -9.91 -12.35
C ASP A 97 22.15 -10.04 -11.58
N GLY A 98 22.80 -11.20 -11.62
CA GLY A 98 24.08 -11.43 -10.95
C GLY A 98 23.97 -11.54 -9.43
N TRP A 99 22.81 -11.92 -8.90
CA TRP A 99 22.69 -12.30 -7.49
C TRP A 99 23.17 -13.73 -7.28
N SER A 100 23.89 -13.97 -6.19
CA SER A 100 24.37 -15.30 -5.82
C SER A 100 23.45 -15.95 -4.80
N ARG A 101 23.07 -17.21 -5.02
CA ARG A 101 22.27 -17.98 -4.04
C ARG A 101 23.05 -18.14 -2.74
N SER A 102 22.36 -17.92 -1.62
CA SER A 102 22.90 -18.14 -0.28
C SER A 102 22.34 -19.40 0.39
N ASN A 103 21.36 -20.06 -0.21
CA ASN A 103 20.81 -21.35 0.24
C ASN A 103 20.42 -22.23 -0.96
N GLN A 104 20.30 -23.54 -0.71
CA GLN A 104 19.97 -24.53 -1.74
C GLN A 104 18.55 -24.33 -2.32
N GLU A 105 17.62 -23.85 -1.49
CA GLU A 105 16.21 -23.61 -1.84
C GLU A 105 16.03 -22.45 -2.83
N GLY A 106 17.03 -21.59 -3.03
CA GLY A 106 16.92 -20.43 -3.94
C GLY A 106 16.00 -19.32 -3.42
N THR A 107 15.73 -19.28 -2.11
CA THR A 107 14.88 -18.25 -1.47
C THR A 107 15.69 -17.14 -0.83
N ARG A 108 17.02 -17.29 -0.72
CA ARG A 108 17.95 -16.30 -0.16
C ARG A 108 19.09 -16.03 -1.11
N TRP A 109 19.44 -14.76 -1.25
CA TRP A 109 20.38 -14.28 -2.25
C TRP A 109 21.29 -13.21 -1.69
N LYS A 110 22.47 -13.07 -2.28
CA LYS A 110 23.49 -12.09 -1.89
C LYS A 110 24.04 -11.35 -3.09
N LYS A 111 24.21 -10.03 -2.96
CA LYS A 111 24.86 -9.17 -3.96
C LYS A 111 25.37 -7.91 -3.28
N ALA A 112 26.64 -7.55 -3.52
CA ALA A 112 27.25 -6.30 -3.04
C ALA A 112 27.01 -6.01 -1.53
N GLY A 113 27.11 -7.04 -0.68
CA GLY A 113 26.88 -6.92 0.77
C GLY A 113 25.42 -7.02 1.22
N PHE A 114 24.46 -6.88 0.30
CA PHE A 114 23.05 -7.06 0.59
C PHE A 114 22.65 -8.53 0.64
N VAL A 115 21.70 -8.85 1.53
CA VAL A 115 21.04 -10.16 1.62
C VAL A 115 19.57 -10.00 1.31
N ALA A 116 19.11 -10.55 0.19
CA ALA A 116 17.71 -10.61 -0.19
C ALA A 116 17.07 -11.93 0.24
N ALA A 117 15.84 -11.89 0.76
CA ALA A 117 15.05 -13.06 1.12
C ALA A 117 13.62 -12.94 0.57
N PHE A 118 13.15 -14.00 -0.08
CA PHE A 118 11.83 -14.05 -0.68
C PHE A 118 10.75 -14.37 0.35
N LYS A 119 9.61 -13.70 0.23
CA LYS A 119 8.36 -14.06 0.87
C LYS A 119 7.52 -14.83 -0.13
N GLN A 120 7.01 -15.99 0.26
CA GLN A 120 6.19 -16.84 -0.59
C GLN A 120 4.77 -16.96 -0.02
N SER A 121 3.79 -17.01 -0.91
CA SER A 121 2.43 -17.43 -0.58
C SER A 121 2.30 -18.95 -0.57
N ASN A 122 1.17 -19.43 -0.04
CA ASN A 122 0.87 -20.86 0.05
C ASN A 122 0.77 -21.57 -1.32
N ASP A 123 0.54 -20.81 -2.41
CA ASP A 123 0.52 -21.31 -3.79
C ASP A 123 1.91 -21.30 -4.45
N GLY A 124 2.97 -20.94 -3.71
CA GLY A 124 4.37 -20.98 -4.18
C GLY A 124 4.79 -19.76 -5.02
N LYS A 125 3.99 -18.70 -5.06
CA LYS A 125 4.37 -17.43 -5.69
C LYS A 125 5.14 -16.54 -4.73
N ILE A 126 6.04 -15.73 -5.29
CA ILE A 126 6.71 -14.68 -4.52
C ILE A 126 5.73 -13.53 -4.29
N THR A 127 5.49 -13.18 -3.02
CA THR A 127 4.62 -12.06 -2.63
C THR A 127 5.40 -10.80 -2.27
N GLY A 128 6.71 -10.94 -2.07
CA GLY A 128 7.62 -9.82 -1.87
C GLY A 128 9.03 -10.28 -1.48
N VAL A 129 9.88 -9.32 -1.18
CA VAL A 129 11.31 -9.47 -0.92
C VAL A 129 11.68 -8.57 0.25
N THR A 130 12.58 -9.06 1.08
CA THR A 130 13.21 -8.27 2.14
C THR A 130 14.70 -8.24 1.90
N VAL A 131 15.28 -7.05 1.93
CA VAL A 131 16.73 -6.85 1.76
C VAL A 131 17.30 -6.24 3.04
N LYS A 132 18.45 -6.75 3.45
CA LYS A 132 19.23 -6.27 4.60
C LYS A 132 20.66 -5.98 4.18
#